data_AF-A0A8H2WG24-F1
#
_entry.id   AF-A0A8H2WG24-F1
#
_cell.length_a   1.000
_cell.length_b   1.000
_cell.length_c   1.000
_cell.angle_alpha   90.00
_cell.angle_beta   90.00
_cell.angle_gamma   90.00
#
_symmetry.space_group_name_H-M   'P 1'
#
loop_
_entity.id
_entity.type
_entity.pdbx_description
1 polymer ?
#
loop_
_entity_poly.entity_id
_entity_poly.type
_entity_poly.pdbx_seq_one_letter_code
_entity_poly.pdbx_strand_id
1 'polypeptide(L)'
;MSNNMVYNPPPLPEYISTNYNLNVIVGVPKEEEVKAIHDAIRAVNSVSNFPALYDHKLSTQLAQYLFTVQMGGFDYISERISIQHLSSGHRFGQIGCYDSYHTVNEKGELPWMYCFGDIYARDQFTLSRSIPEKELVAYLNFYNIGTELIEEGTENIKPGKEEDAKKSLAYFLYNLRPLEM
;
A
#
# COMPACT_ATOMS: atom_id res chain seq x y z
N MET A 1 -22.09 1.92 -10.91
CA MET A 1 -21.46 3.03 -11.67
C MET A 1 -20.13 3.29 -11.00
N SER A 2 -19.02 2.99 -11.68
CA SER A 2 -17.67 3.15 -11.13
C SER A 2 -17.34 4.64 -11.11
N ASN A 3 -17.24 5.26 -9.93
CA ASN A 3 -16.65 6.59 -9.81
C ASN A 3 -15.15 6.43 -10.05
N ASN A 4 -14.69 6.65 -11.29
CA ASN A 4 -13.25 6.75 -11.52
C ASN A 4 -12.75 7.99 -10.79
N MET A 5 -11.79 7.83 -9.87
CA MET A 5 -11.10 8.94 -9.24
C MET A 5 -10.36 9.74 -10.32
N VAL A 6 -10.56 11.05 -10.33
CA VAL A 6 -9.94 11.97 -11.28
C VAL A 6 -9.10 12.97 -10.51
N TYR A 7 -7.79 12.98 -10.76
CA TYR A 7 -6.86 13.88 -10.11
C TYR A 7 -6.51 15.03 -11.05
N ASN A 8 -7.01 16.22 -10.72
CA ASN A 8 -6.78 17.42 -11.50
C ASN A 8 -5.49 18.12 -11.02
N PRO A 9 -4.49 18.31 -11.89
CA PRO A 9 -3.24 18.97 -11.50
C PRO A 9 -3.46 20.46 -11.22
N PRO A 10 -2.65 21.07 -10.34
CA PRO A 10 -2.67 22.52 -10.15
C PRO A 10 -2.16 23.23 -11.41
N PRO A 11 -2.63 24.47 -11.68
CA PRO A 11 -2.18 25.24 -12.83
C PRO A 11 -0.68 25.57 -12.69
N LEU A 12 0.08 25.25 -13.73
CA LEU A 12 1.53 25.50 -13.76
C LEU A 12 1.83 26.86 -14.43
N PRO A 13 2.72 27.68 -13.87
CA PRO A 13 3.23 28.88 -14.52
C PRO A 13 3.98 28.57 -15.82
N GLU A 14 4.02 29.53 -16.74
CA GLU A 14 4.59 29.40 -18.09
C GLU A 14 6.05 28.91 -18.10
N TYR A 15 6.86 29.38 -17.15
CA TYR A 15 8.27 28.98 -17.02
C TYR A 15 8.47 27.52 -16.58
N ILE A 16 7.43 26.87 -16.04
CA ILE A 16 7.43 25.44 -15.67
C ILE A 16 6.72 24.61 -16.74
N SER A 17 5.55 25.06 -17.21
CA SER A 17 4.72 24.33 -18.18
C SER A 17 5.38 24.16 -19.55
N THR A 18 6.42 24.95 -19.85
CA THR A 18 7.25 24.79 -21.05
C THR A 18 7.98 23.43 -21.08
N ASN A 19 8.41 22.91 -19.93
CA ASN A 19 9.22 21.68 -19.83
C ASN A 19 8.53 20.55 -19.06
N TYR A 20 7.53 20.87 -18.23
CA TYR A 20 6.84 19.91 -17.37
C TYR A 20 5.34 20.03 -17.56
N ASN A 21 4.72 18.99 -18.12
CA ASN A 21 3.28 18.96 -18.32
C ASN A 21 2.64 17.89 -17.42
N LEU A 22 1.78 18.31 -16.51
CA LEU A 22 0.99 17.40 -15.66
C LEU A 22 -0.36 17.17 -16.32
N ASN A 23 -0.62 15.93 -16.70
CA ASN A 23 -1.91 15.54 -17.28
C ASN A 23 -2.90 15.18 -16.17
N VAL A 24 -4.19 15.24 -16.50
CA VAL A 24 -5.24 14.72 -15.61
C VAL A 24 -5.08 13.20 -15.50
N ILE A 25 -4.96 12.72 -14.27
CA ILE A 25 -4.84 11.28 -13.97
C ILE A 25 -6.24 10.73 -13.72
N VAL A 26 -6.56 9.60 -14.34
CA VAL A 26 -7.85 8.91 -14.18
C VAL A 26 -7.62 7.49 -13.69
N GLY A 27 -8.14 7.14 -12.52
CA GLY A 27 -7.96 5.83 -11.90
C GLY A 27 -6.63 5.70 -11.15
N VAL A 28 -6.00 4.52 -11.20
CA VAL A 28 -4.72 4.29 -10.52
C VAL A 28 -3.62 5.11 -11.18
N PRO A 29 -2.90 5.95 -10.43
CA PRO A 29 -1.75 6.66 -10.98
C PRO A 29 -0.64 5.69 -11.37
N LYS A 30 -0.08 5.87 -12.56
CA LYS A 30 1.08 5.12 -13.04
C LYS A 30 2.36 5.72 -12.49
N GLU A 31 3.40 4.91 -12.43
CA GLU A 31 4.73 5.34 -11.99
C GLU A 31 5.25 6.55 -12.78
N GLU A 32 5.03 6.57 -14.10
CA GLU A 32 5.41 7.69 -14.98
C GLU A 32 4.70 9.00 -14.60
N GLU A 33 3.43 8.93 -14.19
CA GLU A 33 2.63 10.09 -13.80
C GLU A 33 3.10 10.63 -12.44
N VAL A 34 3.36 9.73 -11.48
CA VAL A 34 3.94 10.10 -10.18
C VAL A 34 5.34 10.71 -10.36
N LYS A 35 6.15 10.14 -11.25
CA LYS A 35 7.47 10.65 -11.59
C LYS A 35 7.41 12.05 -12.20
N ALA A 36 6.45 12.32 -13.10
CA ALA A 36 6.25 13.64 -13.67
C ALA A 36 5.90 14.70 -12.60
N ILE A 37 5.09 14.33 -11.58
CA ILE A 37 4.77 15.20 -10.45
C ILE A 37 6.03 15.51 -9.63
N HIS A 38 6.86 14.50 -9.33
CA HIS A 38 8.13 14.70 -8.63
C HIS A 38 9.10 15.60 -9.40
N ASP A 39 9.20 15.40 -10.72
CA ASP A 39 10.06 16.21 -11.59
C ASP A 39 9.58 17.69 -11.62
N ALA A 40 8.26 17.93 -11.65
CA ALA A 40 7.69 19.28 -11.55
C ALA A 40 7.95 19.94 -10.18
N ILE A 41 7.80 19.21 -9.08
CA ILE A 41 8.13 19.69 -7.72
C ILE A 41 9.61 20.05 -7.64
N ARG A 42 10.49 19.21 -8.18
CA ARG A 42 11.93 19.47 -8.21
C ARG A 42 12.25 20.74 -9.01
N ALA A 43 11.60 20.96 -10.14
CA ALA A 43 11.76 22.18 -10.94
C ALA A 43 11.34 23.44 -10.15
N VAL A 44 10.15 23.42 -9.53
CA VAL A 44 9.65 24.52 -8.69
C VAL A 44 10.58 24.80 -7.50
N ASN A 45 11.10 23.75 -6.86
CA ASN A 45 11.98 23.90 -5.72
C ASN A 45 13.41 24.30 -6.14
N SER A 46 13.83 24.05 -7.38
CA SER A 46 15.15 24.48 -7.87
C SER A 46 15.29 26.00 -7.96
N VAL A 47 14.19 26.71 -8.17
CA VAL A 47 14.14 28.18 -8.22
C VAL A 47 13.89 28.83 -6.85
N SER A 48 13.89 28.05 -5.76
CA SER A 48 13.67 28.55 -4.38
C SER A 48 14.67 29.62 -3.92
N ASN A 49 15.87 29.63 -4.50
CA ASN A 49 16.89 30.66 -4.26
C ASN A 49 16.61 31.99 -4.98
N PHE A 50 15.57 32.05 -5.82
CA PHE A 50 15.16 33.24 -6.58
C PHE A 50 13.76 33.70 -6.12
N PRO A 51 13.67 34.62 -5.13
CA PRO A 51 12.39 35.06 -4.57
C PRO A 51 11.41 35.64 -5.61
N ALA A 52 11.92 36.14 -6.74
CA ALA A 52 11.09 36.65 -7.84
C ALA A 52 10.41 35.55 -8.68
N LEU A 53 10.91 34.32 -8.63
CA LEU A 53 10.42 33.17 -9.41
C LEU A 53 9.86 32.04 -8.53
N TYR A 54 10.14 32.06 -7.24
CA TYR A 54 9.66 31.06 -6.29
C TYR A 54 8.26 31.41 -5.79
N ASP A 55 7.30 30.54 -6.13
CA ASP A 55 5.95 30.59 -5.58
C ASP A 55 5.77 29.49 -4.52
N HIS A 56 5.78 29.90 -3.25
CA HIS A 56 5.55 29.00 -2.12
C HIS A 56 4.17 28.31 -2.20
N LYS A 57 3.16 29.03 -2.69
CA LYS A 57 1.79 28.50 -2.82
C LYS A 57 1.75 27.37 -3.85
N LEU A 58 2.46 27.53 -4.97
CA LEU A 58 2.57 26.48 -5.99
C LEU A 58 3.29 25.23 -5.45
N SER A 59 4.38 25.41 -4.70
CA SER A 59 5.10 24.30 -4.07
C SER A 59 4.19 23.50 -3.12
N THR A 60 3.42 24.20 -2.28
CA THR A 60 2.41 23.56 -1.41
C THR A 60 1.32 22.84 -2.21
N GLN A 61 0.80 23.44 -3.27
CA GLN A 61 -0.24 22.83 -4.11
C GLN A 61 0.26 21.56 -4.82
N LEU A 62 1.49 21.56 -5.31
CA LEU A 62 2.09 20.38 -5.93
C LEU A 62 2.37 19.27 -4.91
N ALA A 63 2.81 19.63 -3.69
CA ALA A 63 2.99 18.66 -2.62
C ALA A 63 1.65 18.02 -2.19
N GLN A 64 0.59 18.82 -2.06
CA GLN A 64 -0.76 18.33 -1.80
C GLN A 64 -1.27 17.44 -2.95
N TYR A 65 -1.05 17.85 -4.19
CA TYR A 65 -1.42 17.05 -5.36
C TYR A 65 -0.71 15.69 -5.39
N LEU A 66 0.60 15.67 -5.16
CA LEU A 66 1.38 14.43 -5.03
C LEU A 66 0.81 13.53 -3.93
N PHE A 67 0.54 14.09 -2.76
CA PHE A 67 -0.03 13.35 -1.64
C PHE A 67 -1.40 12.76 -2.01
N THR A 68 -2.32 13.55 -2.58
CA THR A 68 -3.64 13.06 -2.99
C THR A 68 -3.56 11.98 -4.06
N VAL A 69 -2.64 12.10 -5.01
CA VAL A 69 -2.41 11.08 -6.05
C VAL A 69 -1.88 9.79 -5.42
N GLN A 70 -0.87 9.87 -4.55
CA GLN A 70 -0.29 8.70 -3.88
C GLN A 70 -1.28 8.01 -2.93
N MET A 71 -2.06 8.80 -2.17
CA MET A 71 -3.09 8.27 -1.27
C MET A 71 -4.31 7.74 -2.00
N GLY A 72 -4.78 8.41 -3.05
CA GLY A 72 -5.94 7.95 -3.79
C GLY A 72 -5.64 6.70 -4.64
N GLY A 73 -4.38 6.49 -5.04
CA GLY A 73 -3.92 5.21 -5.57
C GLY A 73 -4.00 4.08 -4.53
N PHE A 74 -3.64 4.37 -3.28
CA PHE A 74 -3.77 3.44 -2.15
C PHE A 74 -5.24 3.11 -1.84
N ASP A 75 -6.10 4.12 -1.75
CA ASP A 75 -7.54 3.97 -1.50
C ASP A 75 -8.21 3.16 -2.63
N TYR A 76 -7.85 3.41 -3.89
CA TYR A 76 -8.38 2.66 -5.03
C TYR A 76 -7.91 1.20 -5.05
N ILE A 77 -6.63 0.93 -4.72
CA ILE A 77 -6.13 -0.45 -4.61
C ILE A 77 -6.86 -1.18 -3.48
N SER A 78 -7.05 -0.52 -2.34
CA SER A 78 -7.82 -1.03 -1.19
C SER A 78 -9.29 -1.32 -1.57
N GLU A 79 -9.95 -0.41 -2.27
CA GLU A 79 -11.34 -0.59 -2.73
C GLU A 79 -11.45 -1.69 -3.80
N ARG A 80 -10.46 -1.85 -4.68
CA ARG A 80 -10.46 -2.90 -5.71
C ARG A 80 -10.12 -4.28 -5.18
N ILE A 81 -9.23 -4.38 -4.19
CA ILE A 81 -8.99 -5.63 -3.44
C ILE A 81 -10.27 -6.04 -2.71
N SER A 82 -11.01 -5.07 -2.17
CA SER A 82 -12.34 -5.29 -1.59
C SER A 82 -13.34 -5.80 -2.63
N ILE A 83 -13.37 -5.22 -3.85
CA ILE A 83 -14.29 -5.63 -4.93
C ILE A 83 -13.98 -7.03 -5.48
N GLN A 84 -12.72 -7.46 -5.55
CA GLN A 84 -12.41 -8.84 -5.95
C GLN A 84 -12.82 -9.88 -4.89
N HIS A 85 -12.96 -9.48 -3.62
CA HIS A 85 -13.47 -10.31 -2.53
C HIS A 85 -14.97 -10.17 -2.26
N LEU A 86 -15.69 -9.28 -2.97
CA LEU A 86 -17.14 -9.08 -2.83
C LEU A 86 -18.01 -10.20 -3.44
N SER A 87 -17.45 -11.40 -3.66
CA SER A 87 -18.26 -12.63 -3.66
C SER A 87 -18.51 -13.16 -2.23
N SER A 88 -17.89 -12.56 -1.21
CA SER A 88 -17.98 -12.96 0.20
C SER A 88 -18.22 -11.73 1.07
N GLY A 89 -19.48 -11.37 1.30
CA GLY A 89 -19.89 -10.12 1.95
C GLY A 89 -19.39 -9.91 3.37
N HIS A 90 -18.29 -9.17 3.53
CA HIS A 90 -17.93 -8.52 4.79
C HIS A 90 -17.75 -7.01 4.57
N ARG A 91 -18.59 -6.24 5.28
CA ARG A 91 -18.62 -4.77 5.23
C ARG A 91 -17.34 -4.23 5.89
N PHE A 92 -16.55 -3.46 5.14
CA PHE A 92 -15.48 -2.58 5.63
C PHE A 92 -16.06 -1.39 6.43
N GLY A 93 -16.90 -1.67 7.40
CA GLY A 93 -17.38 -0.71 8.38
C GLY A 93 -16.98 -1.21 9.74
N GLN A 94 -16.01 -0.56 10.37
CA GLN A 94 -15.52 -0.81 11.74
C GLN A 94 -14.59 -2.03 11.92
N ILE A 95 -13.38 -2.00 11.36
CA ILE A 95 -12.21 -2.57 12.06
C ILE A 95 -11.10 -1.55 11.91
N GLY A 96 -10.65 -1.00 13.03
CA GLY A 96 -9.87 0.23 13.07
C GLY A 96 -8.47 0.07 12.49
N CYS A 97 -8.03 1.10 11.78
CA CYS A 97 -6.65 1.35 11.35
C CYS A 97 -5.65 1.51 12.53
N TYR A 98 -6.02 1.08 13.74
CA TYR A 98 -5.27 1.28 14.98
C TYR A 98 -4.43 0.06 15.39
N ASP A 99 -4.74 -1.15 14.89
CA ASP A 99 -3.98 -2.37 15.25
C ASP A 99 -2.83 -2.69 14.28
N SER A 100 -2.71 -1.94 13.17
CA SER A 100 -1.77 -2.29 12.10
C SER A 100 -0.30 -2.02 12.41
N TYR A 101 0.06 -1.27 13.45
CA TYR A 101 1.47 -0.99 13.74
C TYR A 101 2.19 -2.15 14.43
N HIS A 102 1.44 -3.13 14.97
CA HIS A 102 1.99 -4.29 15.68
C HIS A 102 2.44 -5.42 14.74
N THR A 103 2.09 -5.34 13.46
CA THR A 103 2.45 -6.31 12.42
C THR A 103 3.70 -5.91 11.66
N VAL A 104 4.53 -5.04 12.24
CA VAL A 104 5.78 -4.60 11.64
C VAL A 104 6.80 -5.75 11.58
N ASN A 105 7.42 -5.94 10.41
CA ASN A 105 8.49 -6.92 10.26
C ASN A 105 9.81 -6.36 10.84
N GLU A 106 10.86 -7.19 10.83
CA GLU A 106 12.20 -6.81 11.34
C GLU A 106 12.84 -5.60 10.64
N LYS A 107 12.35 -5.25 9.44
CA LYS A 107 12.83 -4.10 8.66
C LYS A 107 12.07 -2.81 8.94
N GLY A 108 11.05 -2.84 9.80
CA GLY A 108 10.18 -1.69 10.03
C GLY A 108 9.06 -1.53 9.00
N GLU A 109 8.82 -2.53 8.15
CA GLU A 109 7.81 -2.50 7.09
C GLU A 109 6.51 -3.12 7.57
N LEU A 110 5.37 -2.70 6.99
CA LEU A 110 4.04 -3.20 7.33
C LEU A 110 3.43 -4.03 6.18
N PRO A 111 2.61 -5.05 6.46
CA PRO A 111 1.98 -5.90 5.45
C PRO A 111 1.22 -5.13 4.37
N TRP A 112 0.50 -4.06 4.76
CA TRP A 112 -0.27 -3.24 3.84
C TRP A 112 0.62 -2.46 2.85
N MET A 113 1.90 -2.22 3.17
CA MET A 113 2.86 -1.62 2.23
C MET A 113 3.15 -2.52 1.03
N TYR A 114 2.90 -3.83 1.16
CA TYR A 114 3.01 -4.83 0.10
C TYR A 114 1.65 -5.28 -0.45
N CYS A 115 0.59 -4.50 -0.21
CA CYS A 115 -0.79 -4.82 -0.58
C CYS A 115 -1.31 -6.14 -0.01
N PHE A 116 -0.78 -6.59 1.14
CA PHE A 116 -1.32 -7.78 1.80
C PHE A 116 -2.67 -7.46 2.43
N GLY A 117 -3.64 -8.36 2.31
CA GLY A 117 -4.97 -8.12 2.85
C GLY A 117 -5.01 -8.38 4.35
N ASP A 118 -5.66 -7.50 5.13
CA ASP A 118 -5.70 -7.61 6.59
C ASP A 118 -6.00 -9.03 7.08
N ILE A 119 -5.08 -9.54 7.90
CA ILE A 119 -5.16 -10.85 8.50
C ILE A 119 -4.65 -10.79 9.93
N TYR A 120 -5.45 -11.33 10.83
CA TYR A 120 -5.07 -11.57 12.22
C TYR A 120 -5.32 -13.03 12.59
N ALA A 121 -4.71 -13.48 13.68
CA ALA A 121 -4.97 -14.79 14.24
C ALA A 121 -6.11 -14.69 15.27
N ARG A 122 -7.13 -15.55 15.15
CA ARG A 122 -8.18 -15.66 16.18
C ARG A 122 -7.65 -16.38 17.42
N ASP A 123 -6.87 -17.42 17.18
CA ASP A 123 -6.16 -18.26 18.14
C ASP A 123 -4.80 -18.65 17.56
N GLN A 124 -4.02 -19.44 18.31
CA GLN A 124 -2.65 -19.85 17.92
C GLN A 124 -2.58 -20.70 16.64
N PHE A 125 -3.69 -21.20 16.13
CA PHE A 125 -3.74 -22.14 15.00
C PHE A 125 -4.61 -21.63 13.85
N THR A 126 -5.53 -20.70 14.12
CA THR A 126 -6.56 -20.28 13.16
C THR A 126 -6.41 -18.83 12.76
N LEU A 127 -6.28 -18.62 11.44
CA LEU A 127 -6.34 -17.30 10.82
C LEU A 127 -7.79 -16.79 10.76
N SER A 128 -7.95 -15.47 10.81
CA SER A 128 -9.23 -14.76 10.73
C SER A 128 -10.05 -15.09 9.48
N ARG A 129 -9.38 -15.41 8.37
CA ARG A 129 -9.96 -15.85 7.11
C ARG A 129 -9.09 -16.91 6.44
N SER A 130 -9.68 -17.65 5.49
CA SER A 130 -8.91 -18.46 4.56
C SER A 130 -8.17 -17.55 3.58
N ILE A 131 -6.89 -17.86 3.33
CA ILE A 131 -6.04 -17.11 2.41
C ILE A 131 -5.53 -18.03 1.29
N PRO A 132 -5.40 -17.52 0.05
CA PRO A 132 -4.80 -18.27 -1.03
C PRO A 132 -3.32 -18.55 -0.77
N GLU A 133 -2.81 -19.65 -1.33
CA GLU A 133 -1.43 -20.11 -1.12
C GLU A 133 -0.39 -19.03 -1.43
N LYS A 134 -0.58 -18.28 -2.51
CA LYS A 134 0.31 -17.17 -2.92
C LYS A 134 0.40 -16.07 -1.85
N GLU A 135 -0.74 -15.72 -1.23
CA GLU A 135 -0.78 -14.73 -0.16
C GLU A 135 -0.12 -15.29 1.11
N LEU A 136 -0.33 -16.57 1.42
CA LEU A 136 0.34 -17.26 2.53
C LEU A 136 1.87 -17.24 2.35
N VAL A 137 2.40 -17.59 1.18
CA VAL A 137 3.84 -17.55 0.87
C VAL A 137 4.39 -16.14 1.02
N ALA A 138 3.66 -15.13 0.51
CA ALA A 138 4.07 -13.73 0.64
C ALA A 138 4.19 -13.31 2.12
N TYR A 139 3.25 -13.70 2.96
CA TYR A 139 3.30 -13.46 4.41
C TYR A 139 4.45 -14.20 5.10
N LEU A 140 4.67 -15.47 4.76
CA LEU A 140 5.77 -16.25 5.32
C LEU A 140 7.13 -15.61 4.99
N ASN A 141 7.32 -15.18 3.74
CA ASN A 141 8.53 -14.48 3.31
C ASN A 141 8.68 -13.11 3.98
N PHE A 142 7.58 -12.36 4.11
CA PHE A 142 7.58 -11.03 4.70
C PHE A 142 8.01 -11.02 6.16
N TYR A 143 7.56 -12.00 6.94
CA TYR A 143 7.97 -12.17 8.34
C TYR A 143 9.17 -13.09 8.52
N ASN A 144 9.71 -13.65 7.44
CA ASN A 144 10.79 -14.63 7.48
C ASN A 144 10.48 -15.83 8.40
N ILE A 145 9.24 -16.32 8.34
CA ILE A 145 8.74 -17.44 9.15
C ILE A 145 8.55 -18.67 8.28
N GLY A 146 8.87 -19.86 8.79
CA GLY A 146 8.58 -21.11 8.11
C GLY A 146 9.21 -21.21 6.71
N THR A 147 10.40 -20.64 6.50
CA THR A 147 11.10 -20.65 5.20
C THR A 147 11.42 -22.08 4.75
N GLU A 148 11.48 -23.03 5.67
CA GLU A 148 11.57 -24.47 5.41
C GLU A 148 10.28 -25.09 4.83
N LEU A 149 9.17 -24.36 4.86
CA LEU A 149 7.86 -24.80 4.35
C LEU A 149 7.61 -24.35 2.91
N ILE A 150 8.44 -23.42 2.41
CA ILE A 150 8.40 -22.91 1.04
C ILE A 150 9.37 -23.74 0.18
N GLU A 151 9.00 -24.03 -1.06
CA GLU A 151 9.90 -24.70 -2.01
C GLU A 151 11.01 -23.74 -2.45
N GLU A 152 12.27 -24.15 -2.25
CA GLU A 152 13.45 -23.34 -2.54
C GLU A 152 13.50 -22.94 -4.03
N GLY A 153 13.47 -21.64 -4.31
CA GLY A 153 13.46 -21.09 -5.67
C GLY A 153 12.07 -20.99 -6.31
N THR A 154 10.99 -21.23 -5.57
CA THR A 154 9.61 -21.04 -6.06
C THR A 154 8.78 -20.17 -5.10
N GLU A 155 7.65 -19.66 -5.59
CA GLU A 155 6.63 -18.96 -4.79
C GLU A 155 5.53 -19.92 -4.29
N ASN A 156 5.84 -21.21 -4.13
CA ASN A 156 4.87 -22.24 -3.73
C ASN A 156 5.20 -22.88 -2.39
N ILE A 157 4.18 -23.37 -1.70
CA ILE A 157 4.33 -24.12 -0.45
C ILE A 157 4.63 -25.58 -0.80
N LYS A 158 5.48 -26.24 0.00
CA LYS A 158 5.74 -27.67 -0.14
C LYS A 158 4.43 -28.47 -0.09
N PRO A 159 4.25 -29.50 -0.92
CA PRO A 159 3.01 -30.27 -0.95
C PRO A 159 2.72 -30.90 0.42
N GLY A 160 1.51 -30.69 0.92
CA GLY A 160 1.07 -31.17 2.25
C GLY A 160 1.55 -30.34 3.43
N LYS A 161 2.24 -29.21 3.22
CA LYS A 161 2.71 -28.29 4.27
C LYS A 161 1.87 -27.04 4.46
N GLU A 162 0.75 -26.94 3.75
CA GLU A 162 -0.15 -25.78 3.80
C GLU A 162 -0.73 -25.56 5.22
N GLU A 163 -1.17 -26.62 5.91
CA GLU A 163 -1.69 -26.48 7.28
C GLU A 163 -0.61 -26.08 8.28
N ASP A 164 0.59 -26.64 8.14
CA ASP A 164 1.74 -26.30 8.98
C ASP A 164 2.11 -24.82 8.77
N ALA A 165 2.13 -24.36 7.52
CA ALA A 165 2.37 -22.97 7.15
C ALA A 165 1.32 -22.00 7.73
N LYS A 166 0.03 -22.35 7.61
CA LYS A 166 -1.06 -21.55 8.19
C LYS A 166 -0.94 -21.44 9.71
N LYS A 167 -0.62 -22.54 10.39
CA LYS A 167 -0.40 -22.57 11.84
C LYS A 167 0.80 -21.74 12.25
N SER A 168 1.92 -21.82 11.52
CA SER A 168 3.09 -20.98 11.78
C SER A 168 2.78 -19.49 11.69
N LEU A 169 2.05 -19.08 10.65
CA LEU A 169 1.62 -17.69 10.50
C LEU A 169 0.63 -17.28 11.60
N ALA A 170 -0.35 -18.13 11.92
CA ALA A 170 -1.33 -17.85 12.98
C ALA A 170 -0.66 -17.72 14.35
N TYR A 171 0.28 -18.62 14.67
CA TYR A 171 1.04 -18.57 15.91
C TYR A 171 1.85 -17.28 16.02
N PHE A 172 2.51 -16.88 14.94
CA PHE A 172 3.28 -15.64 14.90
C PHE A 172 2.37 -14.42 15.15
N LEU A 173 1.29 -14.29 14.38
CA LEU A 173 0.34 -13.16 14.51
C LEU A 173 -0.37 -13.13 15.87
N TYR A 174 -0.63 -14.29 16.48
CA TYR A 174 -1.25 -14.36 17.81
C TYR A 174 -0.33 -13.80 18.89
N ASN A 175 0.98 -14.11 18.80
CA ASN A 175 1.98 -13.67 19.78
C ASN A 175 2.46 -12.23 19.55
N LEU A 176 2.18 -11.65 18.38
CA LEU A 176 2.40 -10.21 18.14
C LEU A 176 1.42 -9.33 18.92
N ARG A 177 0.26 -9.86 19.36
CA ARG A 177 -0.64 -9.11 20.23
C ARG A 177 0.01 -8.96 21.60
N PRO A 178 0.15 -7.74 22.14
CA PRO A 178 0.54 -7.57 23.54
C PRO A 178 -0.46 -8.34 24.40
N LEU A 179 0.04 -9.08 25.40
CA LEU A 179 -0.80 -9.50 26.52
C LEU A 179 -1.34 -8.21 27.13
N GLU A 180 -2.63 -7.91 26.93
CA GLU A 180 -3.27 -6.83 27.66
C GLU A 180 -3.11 -7.13 29.16
N MET A 181 -2.27 -6.33 29.82
CA MET A 181 -2.07 -6.31 31.27
C MET A 181 -2.91 -5.21 31.89
#